data_AF-A0A1M4Y821-F1
#
_entry.id   AF-A0A1M4Y821-F1
#
_cell.length_a   1.000
_cell.length_b   1.000
_cell.length_c   1.000
_cell.angle_alpha   90.00
_cell.angle_beta   90.00
_cell.angle_gamma   90.00
#
_symmetry.space_group_name_H-M   'P 1'
#
loop_
_entity.id
_entity.type
_entity.pdbx_description
1 polymer ?
#
loop_
_entity_poly.entity_id
_entity_poly.type
_entity_poly.pdbx_seq_one_letter_code
_entity_poly.pdbx_strand_id
1 'polypeptide(L)'
;MTKISLSIILMCYLLVSTKSYAQKNYLNYHSKVIECEQLIVEGKYTSATNKFDSLFKEFDFLFLRDIKIATELSVFEKDYKAALNFIKLGFKYGWTIESINKKDNLKFLKEQQEWPQIIAVYDSIHNIYLSRLNLQLKKQVYEMFKKDQKKAFGALLRIGQKSKRKYSENKFAPHSERQMEKLEIILNEYGYPGERLIGNNLWCSVILSHHNSISVSYNSKDTIYAQLKPKLLNALKKGEISPYEFAQIEDWQIAALNDHKLTSYGFLGTIPDDIILETINKNRADIGLRSIELRNNLIDVENKTGINLYLPKGWQNGKIIIKEK
;
A
#
# COMPACT_ATOMS: atom_id res chain seq x y z
N MET A 1 -43.28 37.17 27.15
CA MET A 1 -42.42 37.21 25.93
C MET A 1 -41.00 36.74 26.24
N THR A 2 -40.82 35.55 26.83
CA THR A 2 -39.50 35.08 27.32
C THR A 2 -39.09 33.68 26.83
N LYS A 3 -39.99 32.93 26.18
CA LYS A 3 -39.68 31.59 25.63
C LYS A 3 -39.09 31.60 24.22
N ILE A 4 -39.33 32.65 23.44
CA ILE A 4 -38.82 32.76 22.06
C ILE A 4 -37.31 33.06 22.04
N SER A 5 -36.80 33.71 23.10
CA SER A 5 -35.37 34.05 23.22
C SER A 5 -34.46 32.83 23.44
N LEU A 6 -34.95 31.75 24.06
CA LEU A 6 -34.11 30.59 24.40
C LEU A 6 -33.91 29.66 23.19
N SER A 7 -34.94 29.53 22.34
CA SER A 7 -34.87 28.70 21.13
C SER A 7 -33.92 29.26 20.07
N ILE A 8 -33.79 30.59 19.98
CA ILE A 8 -32.90 31.24 19.02
C ILE A 8 -31.42 31.09 19.44
N ILE A 9 -31.14 31.06 20.74
CA ILE A 9 -29.78 30.85 21.27
C ILE A 9 -29.32 29.40 21.05
N LEU A 10 -30.21 28.41 21.17
CA LEU A 10 -29.88 27.00 20.91
C LEU A 10 -29.62 26.72 19.41
N MET A 11 -30.29 27.45 18.52
CA MET A 11 -30.14 27.31 17.07
C MET A 11 -28.83 27.94 16.55
N CYS A 12 -28.29 28.94 17.25
CA CYS A 12 -26.99 29.53 16.92
C CYS A 12 -25.78 28.65 17.32
N TYR A 13 -25.93 27.76 18.31
CA TYR A 13 -24.88 26.80 18.69
C TYR A 13 -24.73 25.62 17.71
N LEU A 14 -25.69 25.39 16.81
CA LEU A 14 -25.61 24.36 15.77
C LEU A 14 -24.90 24.84 14.49
N LEU A 15 -24.50 26.12 14.43
CA LEU A 15 -23.67 26.67 13.35
C LEU A 15 -22.19 26.69 13.74
N VAL A 16 -21.71 25.69 14.48
CA VAL A 16 -20.28 25.39 14.48
C VAL A 16 -19.94 24.97 13.06
N SER A 17 -19.34 25.89 12.32
CA SER A 17 -18.80 25.65 10.99
C SER A 17 -17.89 24.44 11.05
N THR A 18 -18.38 23.28 10.62
CA THR A 18 -17.50 22.19 10.26
C THR A 18 -16.68 22.74 9.09
N LYS A 19 -15.40 23.04 9.35
CA LYS A 19 -14.46 23.22 8.26
C LYS A 19 -14.51 21.89 7.51
N SER A 20 -15.24 21.87 6.39
CA SER A 20 -15.20 20.76 5.45
C SER A 20 -13.79 20.78 4.90
N TYR A 21 -12.88 20.08 5.58
CA TYR A 21 -11.59 19.76 5.01
C TYR A 21 -11.91 18.85 3.83
N ALA A 22 -11.90 19.43 2.63
CA ALA A 22 -11.89 18.65 1.41
C ALA A 22 -10.83 17.56 1.59
N GLN A 23 -11.24 16.30 1.43
CA GLN A 23 -10.35 15.16 1.63
C GLN A 23 -9.09 15.38 0.78
N LYS A 24 -7.93 15.48 1.44
CA LYS A 24 -6.66 15.69 0.74
C LYS A 24 -6.47 14.58 -0.29
N ASN A 25 -6.16 14.96 -1.53
CA ASN A 25 -5.80 14.01 -2.57
C ASN A 25 -4.46 13.36 -2.21
N TYR A 26 -4.47 12.05 -1.94
CA TYR A 26 -3.28 11.30 -1.53
C TYR A 26 -2.26 11.11 -2.67
N LEU A 27 -2.58 11.47 -3.91
CA LEU A 27 -1.54 11.62 -4.94
C LEU A 27 -0.49 12.66 -4.52
N ASN A 28 -0.87 13.72 -3.79
CA ASN A 28 0.09 14.68 -3.24
C ASN A 28 0.96 14.05 -2.13
N TYR A 29 0.38 13.19 -1.28
CA TYR A 29 1.16 12.42 -0.29
C TYR A 29 2.24 11.60 -1.00
N HIS A 30 1.85 10.85 -2.04
CA HIS A 30 2.77 9.99 -2.76
C HIS A 30 3.83 10.78 -3.55
N SER A 31 3.47 11.94 -4.12
CA SER A 31 4.45 12.86 -4.73
C SER A 31 5.51 13.29 -3.72
N LYS A 32 5.11 13.68 -2.50
CA LYS A 32 6.06 14.06 -1.44
C LYS A 32 6.93 12.89 -0.96
N VAL A 33 6.40 11.67 -0.95
CA VAL A 33 7.22 10.46 -0.68
C VAL A 33 8.26 10.27 -1.78
N ILE A 34 7.92 10.49 -3.05
CA ILE A 34 8.89 10.42 -4.16
C ILE A 34 10.00 11.47 -4.00
N GLU A 35 9.67 12.69 -3.55
CA GLU A 35 10.67 13.71 -3.24
C GLU A 35 11.61 13.27 -2.10
N CYS A 36 11.07 12.65 -1.03
CA CYS A 36 11.92 12.05 0.00
C CYS A 36 12.84 10.98 -0.58
N GLU A 37 12.32 10.12 -1.45
CA GLU A 37 13.09 9.05 -2.09
C GLU A 37 14.20 9.57 -3.01
N GLN A 38 13.97 10.69 -3.71
CA GLN A 38 15.02 11.38 -4.48
C GLN A 38 16.13 11.88 -3.56
N LEU A 39 15.79 12.52 -2.44
CA LEU A 39 16.78 12.96 -1.44
C LEU A 39 17.60 11.78 -0.88
N ILE A 40 17.00 10.60 -0.70
CA ILE A 40 17.71 9.38 -0.28
C ILE A 40 18.74 8.97 -1.33
N VAL A 41 18.37 8.95 -2.61
CA VAL A 41 19.29 8.60 -3.70
C VAL A 41 20.44 9.61 -3.82
N GLU A 42 20.17 10.88 -3.56
CA GLU A 42 21.18 11.95 -3.51
C GLU A 42 22.07 11.90 -2.25
N GLY A 43 21.84 10.94 -1.34
CA GLY A 43 22.58 10.83 -0.07
C GLY A 43 22.22 11.92 0.95
N LYS A 44 21.16 12.69 0.73
CA LYS A 44 20.69 13.77 1.61
C LYS A 44 19.75 13.23 2.68
N TYR A 45 20.21 12.28 3.48
CA TYR A 45 19.36 11.53 4.41
C TYR A 45 18.71 12.41 5.49
N THR A 46 19.44 13.36 6.08
CA THR A 46 18.85 14.32 7.04
C THR A 46 17.70 15.12 6.42
N SER A 47 17.87 15.54 5.16
CA SER A 47 16.83 16.28 4.43
C SER A 47 15.61 15.40 4.15
N ALA A 48 15.82 14.14 3.75
CA ALA A 48 14.76 13.17 3.56
C ALA A 48 13.97 12.93 4.86
N THR A 49 14.66 12.75 5.98
CA THR A 49 14.03 12.56 7.31
C THR A 49 13.19 13.76 7.73
N ASN A 50 13.71 14.99 7.58
CA ASN A 50 12.97 16.21 7.89
C ASN A 50 11.73 16.39 6.99
N LYS A 51 11.84 16.00 5.71
CA LYS A 51 10.73 16.01 4.75
C LYS A 51 9.66 14.99 5.15
N PHE A 52 10.04 13.78 5.58
CA PHE A 52 9.12 12.79 6.14
C PHE A 52 8.42 13.29 7.41
N ASP A 53 9.15 13.88 8.36
CA ASP A 53 8.54 14.44 9.58
C ASP A 53 7.50 15.52 9.25
N SER A 54 7.80 16.39 8.30
CA SER A 54 6.86 17.42 7.82
C SER A 54 5.64 16.79 7.14
N LEU A 55 5.85 15.79 6.28
CA LEU A 55 4.78 15.03 5.62
C LEU A 55 3.83 14.39 6.64
N PHE A 56 4.38 13.78 7.70
CA PHE A 56 3.61 13.07 8.72
C PHE A 56 2.76 13.98 9.59
N LYS A 57 3.07 15.28 9.64
CA LYS A 57 2.25 16.32 10.31
C LYS A 57 1.13 16.84 9.42
N GLU A 58 1.21 16.62 8.11
CA GLU A 58 0.28 17.19 7.14
C GLU A 58 -0.89 16.25 6.81
N PHE A 59 -0.72 14.93 6.90
CA PHE A 59 -1.73 13.95 6.46
C PHE A 59 -2.29 13.14 7.63
N ASP A 60 -3.60 12.88 7.59
CA ASP A 60 -4.32 12.16 8.65
C ASP A 60 -3.98 10.67 8.70
N PHE A 61 -3.75 10.07 7.53
CA PHE A 61 -3.32 8.68 7.39
C PHE A 61 -1.91 8.64 6.82
N LEU A 62 -1.09 7.77 7.39
CA LEU A 62 0.29 7.54 6.99
C LEU A 62 0.44 6.06 6.69
N PHE A 63 1.10 5.73 5.59
CA PHE A 63 1.45 4.35 5.30
C PHE A 63 2.61 3.95 6.21
N LEU A 64 2.44 2.83 6.92
CA LEU A 64 3.41 2.35 7.89
C LEU A 64 4.79 2.12 7.27
N ARG A 65 4.84 1.74 5.99
CA ARG A 65 6.10 1.62 5.25
C ARG A 65 6.92 2.91 5.33
N ASP A 66 6.30 4.06 5.11
CA ASP A 66 7.03 5.32 5.00
C ASP A 66 7.56 5.78 6.37
N ILE A 67 6.81 5.50 7.44
CA ILE A 67 7.29 5.69 8.83
C ILE A 67 8.53 4.81 9.08
N LYS A 68 8.49 3.55 8.65
CA LYS A 68 9.62 2.63 8.80
C LYS A 68 10.86 3.13 8.05
N ILE A 69 10.70 3.66 6.84
CA ILE A 69 11.81 4.27 6.07
C ILE A 69 12.40 5.44 6.86
N ALA A 70 11.57 6.35 7.38
CA ALA A 70 12.05 7.48 8.18
C ALA A 70 12.81 7.03 9.45
N THR A 71 12.35 5.96 10.12
CA THR A 71 13.08 5.34 11.24
C THR A 71 14.45 4.83 10.81
N GLU A 72 14.52 4.09 9.71
CA GLU A 72 15.75 3.51 9.17
C GLU A 72 16.78 4.59 8.81
N LEU A 73 16.34 5.66 8.16
CA LEU A 73 17.18 6.82 7.85
C LEU A 73 17.71 7.51 9.12
N SER A 74 16.85 7.68 10.13
CA SER A 74 17.24 8.31 11.39
C SER A 74 18.28 7.47 12.15
N VAL A 75 18.12 6.14 12.14
CA VAL A 75 19.10 5.21 12.71
C VAL A 75 20.43 5.29 11.97
N PHE A 76 20.39 5.30 10.64
CA PHE A 76 21.59 5.39 9.81
C PHE A 76 22.38 6.67 10.09
N GLU A 77 21.69 7.80 10.26
CA GLU A 77 22.27 9.10 10.60
C GLU A 77 22.62 9.25 12.09
N LYS A 78 22.38 8.21 12.91
CA LYS A 78 22.56 8.22 14.38
C LYS A 78 21.70 9.27 15.11
N ASP A 79 20.64 9.76 14.49
CA ASP A 79 19.60 10.56 15.15
C ASP A 79 18.61 9.62 15.85
N TYR A 80 19.06 9.04 16.96
CA TYR A 80 18.26 8.08 17.72
C TYR A 80 17.00 8.71 18.32
N LYS A 81 17.03 10.02 18.61
CA LYS A 81 15.85 10.74 19.11
C LYS A 81 14.75 10.77 18.05
N ALA A 82 15.08 11.12 16.81
CA ALA A 82 14.13 11.06 15.70
C ALA A 82 13.67 9.61 15.43
N ALA A 83 14.59 8.65 15.41
CA ALA A 83 14.26 7.24 15.20
C ALA A 83 13.23 6.72 16.22
N LEU A 84 13.44 7.03 17.50
CA LEU A 84 12.56 6.66 18.60
C LEU A 84 11.18 7.36 18.52
N ASN A 85 11.14 8.62 18.09
CA ASN A 85 9.89 9.32 17.81
C ASN A 85 9.12 8.65 16.65
N PHE A 86 9.80 8.23 15.58
CA PHE A 86 9.16 7.50 14.49
C PHE A 86 8.73 6.09 14.89
N ILE A 87 9.43 5.41 15.80
CA ILE A 87 8.95 4.13 16.36
C ILE A 87 7.64 4.35 17.13
N LYS A 88 7.60 5.36 18.00
CA LYS A 88 6.39 5.72 18.75
C LYS A 88 5.23 6.06 17.82
N LEU A 89 5.50 6.77 16.73
CA LEU A 89 4.53 7.01 15.66
C LEU A 89 4.12 5.68 14.98
N GLY A 90 5.06 4.82 14.65
CA GLY A 90 4.84 3.51 14.03
C GLY A 90 3.92 2.62 14.86
N PHE A 91 4.00 2.64 16.18
CA PHE A 91 3.08 1.94 17.08
C PHE A 91 1.61 2.34 16.85
N LYS A 92 1.36 3.66 16.69
CA LYS A 92 0.04 4.22 16.37
C LYS A 92 -0.46 3.80 14.99
N TYR A 93 0.43 3.34 14.12
CA TYR A 93 0.13 2.85 12.77
C TYR A 93 0.29 1.33 12.61
N GLY A 94 0.43 0.59 13.71
CA GLY A 94 0.39 -0.87 13.70
C GLY A 94 1.75 -1.56 13.59
N TRP A 95 2.86 -0.83 13.73
CA TRP A 95 4.16 -1.47 13.90
C TRP A 95 4.18 -2.17 15.27
N THR A 96 4.47 -3.46 15.29
CA THR A 96 4.56 -4.22 16.54
C THR A 96 5.98 -4.26 17.07
N ILE A 97 6.14 -4.32 18.40
CA ILE A 97 7.44 -4.55 19.05
C ILE A 97 8.09 -5.83 18.52
N GLU A 98 7.31 -6.89 18.32
CA GLU A 98 7.82 -8.15 17.76
C GLU A 98 8.47 -7.94 16.37
N SER A 99 7.83 -7.15 15.50
CA SER A 99 8.38 -6.84 14.18
C SER A 99 9.64 -5.97 14.26
N ILE A 100 9.73 -5.05 15.22
CA ILE A 100 10.94 -4.24 15.45
C ILE A 100 12.07 -5.11 15.97
N ASN A 101 11.77 -6.03 16.89
CA ASN A 101 12.77 -6.91 17.51
C ASN A 101 13.48 -7.85 16.53
N LYS A 102 12.84 -8.16 15.40
CA LYS A 102 13.41 -8.98 14.32
C LYS A 102 14.35 -8.22 13.39
N LYS A 103 14.52 -6.90 13.59
CA LYS A 103 15.30 -6.02 12.71
C LYS A 103 16.66 -5.71 13.33
N ASP A 104 17.73 -6.20 12.72
CA ASP A 104 19.08 -6.10 13.26
C ASP A 104 19.57 -4.65 13.36
N ASN A 105 19.32 -3.86 12.33
CA ASN A 105 19.58 -2.43 12.26
C ASN A 105 18.87 -1.61 13.37
N LEU A 106 17.76 -2.09 13.93
CA LEU A 106 17.03 -1.38 14.98
C LEU A 106 17.44 -1.79 16.41
N LYS A 107 18.34 -2.77 16.56
CA LYS A 107 18.74 -3.31 17.88
C LYS A 107 19.34 -2.24 18.80
N PHE A 108 20.18 -1.35 18.25
CA PHE A 108 20.85 -0.28 19.01
C PHE A 108 19.90 0.72 19.66
N LEU A 109 18.67 0.83 19.15
CA LEU A 109 17.65 1.70 19.75
C LEU A 109 17.24 1.22 21.15
N LYS A 110 17.44 -0.06 21.46
CA LYS A 110 17.14 -0.64 22.78
C LYS A 110 18.12 -0.21 23.86
N GLU A 111 19.31 0.20 23.47
CA GLU A 111 20.37 0.65 24.37
C GLU A 111 20.20 2.13 24.73
N GLN A 112 19.29 2.84 24.06
CA GLN A 112 19.01 4.25 24.32
C GLN A 112 18.23 4.41 25.62
N GLN A 113 18.54 5.47 26.38
CA GLN A 113 17.96 5.74 27.69
C GLN A 113 16.43 5.92 27.63
N GLU A 114 15.89 6.39 26.51
CA GLU A 114 14.47 6.64 26.30
C GLU A 114 13.68 5.37 25.89
N TRP A 115 14.37 4.28 25.53
CA TRP A 115 13.70 3.05 25.10
C TRP A 115 12.72 2.49 26.13
N PRO A 116 13.07 2.35 27.43
CA PRO A 116 12.12 1.87 28.45
C PRO A 116 10.86 2.72 28.54
N GLN A 117 10.98 4.05 28.36
CA GLN A 117 9.85 4.98 28.40
C GLN A 117 8.90 4.77 27.21
N ILE A 118 9.45 4.47 26.04
CA ILE A 118 8.68 4.18 24.82
C ILE A 118 7.96 2.85 24.92
N ILE A 119 8.61 1.83 25.49
CA ILE A 119 7.99 0.53 25.70
C ILE A 119 6.87 0.60 26.75
N ALA A 120 7.06 1.38 27.82
CA ALA A 120 6.03 1.55 28.85
C ALA A 120 4.69 2.09 28.31
N VAL A 121 4.71 2.83 27.19
CA VAL A 121 3.51 3.39 26.56
C VAL A 121 3.02 2.61 25.34
N TYR A 122 3.70 1.53 24.96
CA TYR A 122 3.41 0.78 23.72
C TYR A 122 1.95 0.30 23.66
N ASP A 123 1.47 -0.41 24.69
CA ASP A 123 0.14 -1.01 24.65
C ASP A 123 -0.95 0.05 24.52
N SER A 124 -0.80 1.18 25.22
CA SER A 124 -1.72 2.32 25.12
C SER A 124 -1.75 2.88 23.70
N ILE A 125 -0.59 3.10 23.09
CA ILE A 125 -0.50 3.66 21.73
C ILE A 125 -0.99 2.65 20.67
N HIS A 126 -0.65 1.37 20.84
CA HIS A 126 -1.07 0.32 19.91
C HIS A 126 -2.58 0.06 20.01
N ASN A 127 -3.20 0.27 21.17
CA ASN A 127 -4.65 0.24 21.30
C ASN A 127 -5.34 1.35 20.50
N ILE A 128 -4.70 2.51 20.31
CA ILE A 128 -5.20 3.54 19.37
C ILE A 128 -5.24 2.97 17.95
N TYR A 129 -4.17 2.27 17.53
CA TYR A 129 -4.15 1.58 16.24
C TYR A 129 -5.29 0.55 16.14
N LEU A 130 -5.47 -0.32 17.13
CA LEU A 130 -6.49 -1.36 17.10
C LEU A 130 -7.91 -0.79 17.06
N SER A 131 -8.16 0.28 17.82
CA SER A 131 -9.48 0.93 17.90
C SER A 131 -9.94 1.56 16.59
N ARG A 132 -9.01 1.92 15.69
CA ARG A 132 -9.34 2.52 14.38
C ARG A 132 -9.71 1.49 13.31
N LEU A 133 -9.42 0.22 13.54
CA LEU A 133 -9.63 -0.84 12.56
C LEU A 133 -11.08 -1.34 12.58
N ASN A 134 -11.62 -1.61 11.40
CA ASN A 134 -12.84 -2.41 11.29
C ASN A 134 -12.50 -3.90 11.41
N LEU A 135 -12.49 -4.42 12.64
CA LEU A 135 -12.11 -5.81 12.94
C LEU A 135 -13.10 -6.84 12.34
N GLN A 136 -14.38 -6.50 12.22
CA GLN A 136 -15.37 -7.36 11.59
C GLN A 136 -15.10 -7.49 10.10
N LEU A 137 -14.90 -6.37 9.40
CA LEU A 137 -14.55 -6.37 7.99
C LEU A 137 -13.19 -7.03 7.74
N LYS A 138 -12.21 -6.80 8.63
CA LYS A 138 -10.91 -7.49 8.59
C LYS A 138 -11.09 -9.01 8.57
N LYS A 139 -11.92 -9.55 9.47
CA LYS A 139 -12.24 -10.99 9.52
C LYS A 139 -12.93 -11.45 8.24
N GLN A 140 -13.87 -10.68 7.71
CA GLN A 140 -14.56 -10.99 6.46
C GLN A 140 -13.58 -11.07 5.27
N VAL A 141 -12.75 -10.05 5.07
CA VAL A 141 -11.76 -9.99 3.97
C VAL A 141 -10.70 -11.07 4.13
N TYR A 142 -10.29 -11.40 5.36
CA TYR A 142 -9.39 -12.51 5.61
C TYR A 142 -9.99 -13.87 5.18
N GLU A 143 -11.27 -14.12 5.47
CA GLU A 143 -11.94 -15.33 5.01
C GLU A 143 -12.16 -15.36 3.50
N MET A 144 -12.37 -14.20 2.86
CA MET A 144 -12.35 -14.08 1.40
C MET A 144 -10.98 -14.50 0.84
N PHE A 145 -9.90 -13.97 1.42
CA PHE A 145 -8.52 -14.27 1.03
C PHE A 145 -8.19 -15.75 1.20
N LYS A 146 -8.54 -16.38 2.33
CA LYS A 146 -8.29 -17.82 2.54
C LYS A 146 -8.98 -18.70 1.47
N LYS A 147 -10.21 -18.36 1.11
CA LYS A 147 -10.96 -19.09 0.07
C LYS A 147 -10.33 -18.91 -1.30
N ASP A 148 -9.88 -17.71 -1.61
CA ASP A 148 -9.16 -17.38 -2.83
C ASP A 148 -7.82 -18.15 -2.92
N GLN A 149 -7.00 -18.12 -1.87
CA GLN A 149 -5.73 -18.88 -1.81
C GLN A 149 -5.94 -20.38 -1.99
N LYS A 150 -7.01 -20.95 -1.43
CA LYS A 150 -7.36 -22.37 -1.64
C LYS A 150 -7.62 -22.69 -3.12
N LYS A 151 -8.18 -21.74 -3.90
CA LYS A 151 -8.37 -21.90 -5.35
C LYS A 151 -7.06 -21.76 -6.11
N ALA A 152 -6.24 -20.77 -5.78
CA ALA A 152 -4.93 -20.58 -6.37
C ALA A 152 -4.05 -21.83 -6.17
N PHE A 153 -4.00 -22.38 -4.95
CA PHE A 153 -3.29 -23.63 -4.67
C PHE A 153 -3.89 -24.83 -5.43
N GLY A 154 -5.22 -24.90 -5.54
CA GLY A 154 -5.89 -25.93 -6.33
C GLY A 154 -5.56 -25.89 -7.83
N ALA A 155 -5.22 -24.72 -8.39
CA ALA A 155 -4.74 -24.57 -9.75
C ALA A 155 -3.27 -25.01 -9.87
N LEU A 156 -2.42 -24.66 -8.89
CA LEU A 156 -1.01 -25.05 -8.84
C LEU A 156 -0.82 -26.57 -8.86
N LEU A 157 -1.69 -27.32 -8.17
CA LEU A 157 -1.63 -28.79 -8.10
C LEU A 157 -2.04 -29.50 -9.41
N ARG A 158 -2.49 -28.79 -10.45
CA ARG A 158 -2.90 -29.42 -11.71
C ARG A 158 -1.69 -29.68 -12.61
N ILE A 159 -1.61 -30.90 -13.14
CA ILE A 159 -0.57 -31.31 -14.08
C ILE A 159 -0.98 -30.94 -15.51
N GLY A 160 -0.12 -30.19 -16.19
CA GLY A 160 -0.30 -29.77 -17.59
C GLY A 160 -1.17 -28.52 -17.77
N GLN A 161 -0.85 -27.74 -18.80
CA GLN A 161 -1.46 -26.42 -19.04
C GLN A 161 -2.97 -26.51 -19.33
N LYS A 162 -3.41 -27.55 -20.03
CA LYS A 162 -4.84 -27.80 -20.30
C LYS A 162 -5.64 -28.04 -19.03
N SER A 163 -5.10 -28.82 -18.09
CA SER A 163 -5.75 -29.12 -16.80
C SER A 163 -5.80 -27.89 -15.91
N LYS A 164 -4.69 -27.13 -15.84
CA LYS A 164 -4.61 -25.83 -15.14
C LYS A 164 -5.66 -24.85 -15.67
N ARG A 165 -5.74 -24.67 -16.99
CA ARG A 165 -6.71 -23.77 -17.64
C ARG A 165 -8.15 -24.20 -17.35
N LYS A 166 -8.47 -25.50 -17.54
CA LYS A 166 -9.81 -26.04 -17.25
C LYS A 166 -10.22 -25.81 -15.80
N TYR A 167 -9.31 -26.01 -14.84
CA TYR A 167 -9.59 -25.73 -13.44
C TYR A 167 -9.79 -24.23 -13.18
N SER A 168 -8.89 -23.39 -13.71
CA SER A 168 -8.93 -21.95 -13.50
C SER A 168 -10.24 -21.36 -14.05
N GLU A 169 -10.63 -21.71 -15.27
CA GLU A 169 -11.85 -21.21 -15.90
C GLU A 169 -13.12 -21.82 -15.28
N ASN A 170 -13.16 -23.14 -14.99
CA ASN A 170 -14.42 -23.78 -14.56
C ASN A 170 -14.63 -23.79 -13.04
N LYS A 171 -13.59 -23.54 -12.24
CA LYS A 171 -13.65 -23.66 -10.77
C LYS A 171 -13.11 -22.44 -10.03
N PHE A 172 -12.11 -21.75 -10.58
CA PHE A 172 -11.59 -20.52 -9.98
C PHE A 172 -12.42 -19.32 -10.43
N ALA A 173 -12.66 -19.13 -11.73
CA ALA A 173 -13.39 -17.97 -12.24
C ALA A 173 -14.76 -17.76 -11.57
N PRO A 174 -15.66 -18.77 -11.48
CA PRO A 174 -16.96 -18.57 -10.82
C PRO A 174 -16.85 -18.31 -9.31
N HIS A 175 -15.74 -18.69 -8.69
CA HIS A 175 -15.47 -18.31 -7.30
C HIS A 175 -14.98 -16.85 -7.22
N SER A 176 -14.09 -16.46 -8.13
CA SER A 176 -13.49 -15.14 -8.19
C SER A 176 -14.53 -14.06 -8.50
N GLU A 177 -15.44 -14.30 -9.44
CA GLU A 177 -16.59 -13.41 -9.75
C GLU A 177 -17.42 -13.09 -8.49
N ARG A 178 -17.78 -14.10 -7.70
CA ARG A 178 -18.50 -13.91 -6.43
C ARG A 178 -17.69 -13.15 -5.37
N GLN A 179 -16.37 -13.23 -5.43
CA GLN A 179 -15.50 -12.45 -4.55
C GLN A 179 -15.44 -10.99 -5.01
N MET A 180 -15.46 -10.74 -6.33
CA MET A 180 -15.54 -9.41 -6.91
C MET A 180 -16.85 -8.71 -6.56
N GLU A 181 -17.99 -9.40 -6.66
CA GLU A 181 -19.29 -8.86 -6.22
C GLU A 181 -19.27 -8.43 -4.75
N LYS A 182 -18.71 -9.28 -3.87
CA LYS A 182 -18.56 -8.94 -2.45
C LYS A 182 -17.62 -7.78 -2.23
N LEU A 183 -16.52 -7.74 -2.98
CA LEU A 183 -15.58 -6.64 -2.89
C LEU A 183 -16.20 -5.34 -3.39
N GLU A 184 -17.04 -5.38 -4.41
CA GLU A 184 -17.78 -4.21 -4.87
C GLU A 184 -18.69 -3.65 -3.78
N ILE A 185 -19.43 -4.51 -3.08
CA ILE A 185 -20.25 -4.13 -1.92
C ILE A 185 -19.37 -3.49 -0.85
N ILE A 186 -18.24 -4.11 -0.50
CA ILE A 186 -17.29 -3.57 0.49
C ILE A 186 -16.78 -2.19 0.06
N LEU A 187 -16.39 -2.02 -1.22
CA LEU A 187 -15.91 -0.75 -1.75
C LEU A 187 -16.97 0.36 -1.67
N ASN A 188 -18.24 0.01 -1.93
CA ASN A 188 -19.35 0.96 -1.88
C ASN A 188 -19.70 1.35 -0.42
N GLU A 189 -19.68 0.40 0.51
CA GLU A 189 -20.10 0.61 1.89
C GLU A 189 -18.99 1.21 2.78
N TYR A 190 -17.75 0.74 2.61
CA TYR A 190 -16.65 1.01 3.52
C TYR A 190 -15.42 1.66 2.85
N GLY A 191 -15.32 1.62 1.52
CA GLY A 191 -14.09 1.94 0.79
C GLY A 191 -13.16 0.74 0.65
N TYR A 192 -11.94 0.96 0.13
CA TYR A 192 -11.00 -0.14 -0.10
C TYR A 192 -10.49 -0.73 1.23
N PRO A 193 -10.59 -2.05 1.45
CA PRO A 193 -10.18 -2.70 2.69
C PRO A 193 -8.67 -2.92 2.71
N GLY A 194 -7.92 -1.83 2.73
CA GLY A 194 -6.46 -1.78 2.79
C GLY A 194 -5.90 -1.52 4.19
N GLU A 195 -4.66 -1.05 4.24
CA GLU A 195 -3.92 -0.80 5.48
C GLU A 195 -4.67 0.13 6.44
N ARG A 196 -5.29 1.17 5.88
CA ARG A 196 -6.02 2.18 6.65
C ARG A 196 -7.20 1.60 7.42
N LEU A 197 -7.97 0.71 6.77
CA LEU A 197 -9.27 0.26 7.29
C LEU A 197 -9.17 -1.05 8.07
N ILE A 198 -8.35 -1.99 7.60
CA ILE A 198 -8.25 -3.33 8.20
C ILE A 198 -6.83 -3.67 8.67
N GLY A 199 -5.85 -2.79 8.48
CA GLY A 199 -4.47 -3.01 8.90
C GLY A 199 -3.73 -4.04 8.05
N ASN A 200 -4.17 -4.28 6.81
CA ASN A 200 -3.54 -5.19 5.87
C ASN A 200 -3.60 -4.62 4.45
N ASN A 201 -2.49 -4.67 3.72
CA ASN A 201 -2.33 -4.13 2.36
C ASN A 201 -2.07 -5.22 1.30
N LEU A 202 -2.41 -6.47 1.61
CA LEU A 202 -2.08 -7.61 0.75
C LEU A 202 -3.32 -8.40 0.33
N TRP A 203 -4.25 -8.67 1.26
CA TRP A 203 -5.33 -9.62 1.01
C TRP A 203 -6.22 -9.22 -0.16
N CYS A 204 -6.61 -7.95 -0.20
CA CYS A 204 -7.51 -7.45 -1.24
C CYS A 204 -6.79 -7.35 -2.59
N SER A 205 -5.54 -6.85 -2.61
CA SER A 205 -4.73 -6.77 -3.82
C SER A 205 -4.42 -8.14 -4.42
N VAL A 206 -4.20 -9.17 -3.59
CA VAL A 206 -4.01 -10.55 -4.07
C VAL A 206 -5.29 -11.13 -4.66
N ILE A 207 -6.45 -10.94 -4.01
CA ILE A 207 -7.73 -11.41 -4.55
C ILE A 207 -8.00 -10.79 -5.94
N LEU A 208 -7.78 -9.48 -6.09
CA LEU A 208 -7.91 -8.77 -7.37
C LEU A 208 -6.88 -9.25 -8.40
N SER A 209 -5.62 -9.43 -7.98
CA SER A 209 -4.54 -9.91 -8.85
C SER A 209 -4.83 -11.31 -9.39
N HIS A 210 -5.33 -12.22 -8.56
CA HIS A 210 -5.71 -13.56 -8.97
C HIS A 210 -6.90 -13.57 -9.93
N HIS A 211 -7.89 -12.69 -9.74
CA HIS A 211 -8.96 -12.48 -10.71
C HIS A 211 -8.40 -12.05 -12.08
N ASN A 212 -7.46 -11.11 -12.04
CA ASN A 212 -6.79 -10.57 -13.22
C ASN A 212 -5.81 -11.55 -13.90
N SER A 213 -5.57 -12.71 -13.32
CA SER A 213 -4.60 -13.70 -13.80
C SER A 213 -5.20 -15.10 -14.06
N ILE A 214 -6.53 -15.22 -14.21
CA ILE A 214 -7.19 -16.53 -14.37
C ILE A 214 -6.74 -17.24 -15.66
N SER A 215 -6.92 -16.60 -16.81
CA SER A 215 -6.44 -17.08 -18.12
C SER A 215 -6.64 -16.00 -19.18
N VAL A 216 -5.86 -16.07 -20.27
CA VAL A 216 -6.05 -15.16 -21.42
C VAL A 216 -7.49 -15.21 -21.95
N SER A 217 -8.06 -16.42 -22.05
CA SER A 217 -9.41 -16.64 -22.58
C SER A 217 -10.50 -16.06 -21.68
N TYR A 218 -10.32 -16.14 -20.35
CA TYR A 218 -11.24 -15.52 -19.39
C TYR A 218 -11.06 -14.00 -19.36
N ASN A 219 -9.84 -13.53 -19.11
CA ASN A 219 -9.56 -12.11 -18.90
C ASN A 219 -9.80 -11.24 -20.14
N SER A 220 -9.74 -11.81 -21.35
CA SER A 220 -10.11 -11.09 -22.59
C SER A 220 -11.62 -10.80 -22.72
N LYS A 221 -12.45 -11.48 -21.93
CA LYS A 221 -13.91 -11.31 -21.88
C LYS A 221 -14.40 -10.73 -20.56
N ASP A 222 -13.51 -10.57 -19.59
CA ASP A 222 -13.86 -10.05 -18.28
C ASP A 222 -14.24 -8.57 -18.38
N THR A 223 -15.37 -8.23 -17.76
CA THR A 223 -15.85 -6.85 -17.63
C THR A 223 -15.90 -6.40 -16.18
N ILE A 224 -15.75 -7.32 -15.23
CA ILE A 224 -15.91 -7.04 -13.80
C ILE A 224 -14.76 -6.15 -13.31
N TYR A 225 -13.52 -6.49 -13.64
CA TYR A 225 -12.39 -5.66 -13.23
C TYR A 225 -12.45 -4.26 -13.84
N ALA A 226 -12.87 -4.14 -15.10
CA ALA A 226 -13.04 -2.85 -15.77
C ALA A 226 -14.05 -1.94 -15.03
N GLN A 227 -15.12 -2.51 -14.46
CA GLN A 227 -16.10 -1.79 -13.65
C GLN A 227 -15.56 -1.42 -12.25
N LEU A 228 -14.70 -2.25 -11.66
CA LEU A 228 -14.08 -1.98 -10.36
C LEU A 228 -12.95 -0.96 -10.42
N LYS A 229 -12.20 -0.91 -11.53
CA LYS A 229 -11.01 -0.06 -11.69
C LYS A 229 -11.24 1.43 -11.35
N PRO A 230 -12.33 2.10 -11.79
CA PRO A 230 -12.63 3.48 -11.37
C PRO A 230 -12.78 3.64 -9.85
N LYS A 231 -13.35 2.64 -9.15
CA LYS A 231 -13.49 2.64 -7.69
C LYS A 231 -12.13 2.51 -7.01
N LEU A 232 -11.24 1.68 -7.55
CA LEU A 232 -9.87 1.52 -7.06
C LEU A 232 -9.03 2.79 -7.27
N LEU A 233 -9.17 3.47 -8.41
CA LEU A 233 -8.53 4.77 -8.66
C LEU A 233 -9.04 5.85 -7.69
N ASN A 234 -10.34 5.83 -7.36
CA ASN A 234 -10.88 6.72 -6.35
C ASN A 234 -10.32 6.39 -4.95
N ALA A 235 -10.25 5.10 -4.60
CA ALA A 235 -9.63 4.64 -3.35
C ALA A 235 -8.16 5.11 -3.23
N LEU A 236 -7.40 5.11 -4.34
CA LEU A 236 -6.02 5.61 -4.38
C LEU A 236 -5.96 7.10 -4.05
N LYS A 237 -6.80 7.91 -4.71
CA LYS A 237 -6.91 9.36 -4.43
C LYS A 237 -7.30 9.65 -2.97
N LYS A 238 -8.02 8.73 -2.34
CA LYS A 238 -8.45 8.79 -0.93
C LYS A 238 -7.42 8.27 0.07
N GLY A 239 -6.31 7.67 -0.39
CA GLY A 239 -5.29 7.06 0.46
C GLY A 239 -5.71 5.74 1.10
N GLU A 240 -6.69 5.04 0.50
CA GLU A 240 -7.20 3.77 1.01
C GLU A 240 -6.39 2.57 0.48
N ILE A 241 -5.87 2.68 -0.74
CA ILE A 241 -4.99 1.72 -1.41
C ILE A 241 -3.65 2.40 -1.74
N SER A 242 -2.54 1.68 -1.61
CA SER A 242 -1.23 2.21 -2.05
C SER A 242 -1.05 2.11 -3.57
N PRO A 243 -0.25 2.99 -4.20
CA PRO A 243 0.04 2.91 -5.64
C PRO A 243 0.72 1.58 -6.02
N TYR A 244 1.41 0.95 -5.08
CA TYR A 244 2.08 -0.33 -5.28
C TYR A 244 1.08 -1.49 -5.36
N GLU A 245 0.05 -1.49 -4.53
CA GLU A 245 -1.05 -2.46 -4.62
C GLU A 245 -1.79 -2.29 -5.94
N PHE A 246 -2.18 -1.06 -6.28
CA PHE A 246 -2.88 -0.77 -7.54
C PHE A 246 -2.08 -1.21 -8.76
N ALA A 247 -0.80 -0.85 -8.81
CA ALA A 247 0.09 -1.21 -9.91
C ALA A 247 0.23 -2.73 -10.08
N GLN A 248 0.31 -3.49 -8.99
CA GLN A 248 0.41 -4.96 -9.06
C GLN A 248 -0.87 -5.59 -9.63
N ILE A 249 -2.04 -5.10 -9.22
CA ILE A 249 -3.33 -5.59 -9.72
C ILE A 249 -3.44 -5.38 -11.24
N GLU A 250 -3.03 -4.21 -11.73
CA GLU A 250 -3.03 -3.86 -13.16
C GLU A 250 -1.99 -4.67 -13.95
N ASP A 251 -0.78 -4.82 -13.40
CA ASP A 251 0.28 -5.59 -14.05
C ASP A 251 -0.09 -7.06 -14.21
N TRP A 252 -0.81 -7.65 -13.25
CA TRP A 252 -1.37 -9.00 -13.40
C TRP A 252 -2.31 -9.12 -14.59
N GLN A 253 -3.20 -8.13 -14.78
CA GLN A 253 -4.13 -8.13 -15.90
C GLN A 253 -3.39 -8.05 -17.23
N ILE A 254 -2.47 -7.09 -17.34
CA ILE A 254 -1.76 -6.79 -18.59
C ILE A 254 -0.80 -7.90 -18.96
N ALA A 255 -0.07 -8.44 -17.98
CA ALA A 255 0.79 -9.60 -18.21
C ALA A 255 -0.04 -10.82 -18.63
N ALA A 256 -1.18 -11.09 -17.97
CA ALA A 256 -2.03 -12.22 -18.34
C ALA A 256 -2.58 -12.09 -19.77
N LEU A 257 -3.07 -10.90 -20.16
CA LEU A 257 -3.60 -10.66 -21.52
C LEU A 257 -2.54 -10.75 -22.62
N ASN A 258 -1.26 -10.51 -22.30
CA ASN A 258 -0.17 -10.40 -23.26
C ASN A 258 0.90 -11.49 -23.11
N ASP A 259 0.54 -12.63 -22.51
CA ASP A 259 1.47 -13.76 -22.31
C ASP A 259 2.81 -13.34 -21.66
N HIS A 260 2.71 -12.45 -20.67
CA HIS A 260 3.81 -11.83 -19.91
C HIS A 260 4.81 -11.01 -20.75
N LYS A 261 4.49 -10.67 -22.00
CA LYS A 261 5.37 -9.85 -22.86
C LYS A 261 5.25 -8.35 -22.62
N LEU A 262 4.23 -7.91 -21.89
CA LEU A 262 3.99 -6.51 -21.57
C LEU A 262 3.69 -6.33 -20.08
N THR A 263 3.86 -5.10 -19.62
CA THR A 263 3.63 -4.65 -18.24
C THR A 263 3.14 -3.20 -18.28
N SER A 264 2.33 -2.78 -17.30
CA SER A 264 1.87 -1.38 -17.21
C SER A 264 2.73 -0.54 -16.28
N TYR A 265 3.27 -1.16 -15.24
CA TYR A 265 4.01 -0.52 -14.18
C TYR A 265 5.39 -1.15 -13.94
N GLY A 266 5.70 -2.31 -14.53
CA GLY A 266 7.04 -2.91 -14.47
C GLY A 266 7.26 -3.89 -13.31
N PHE A 267 6.22 -4.30 -12.58
CA PHE A 267 6.31 -5.34 -11.56
C PHE A 267 6.18 -6.74 -12.15
N LEU A 268 5.34 -6.93 -13.17
CA LEU A 268 5.14 -8.22 -13.82
C LEU A 268 5.10 -8.06 -15.34
N GLY A 269 5.84 -8.92 -16.05
CA GLY A 269 5.97 -8.87 -17.51
C GLY A 269 7.36 -8.40 -17.93
N THR A 270 7.49 -7.94 -19.18
CA THR A 270 8.77 -7.46 -19.72
C THR A 270 8.68 -6.02 -20.22
N ILE A 271 9.79 -5.29 -20.11
CA ILE A 271 9.97 -3.94 -20.68
C ILE A 271 10.89 -4.10 -21.89
N PRO A 272 10.34 -4.12 -23.12
CA PRO A 272 11.08 -4.52 -24.31
C PRO A 272 11.97 -3.40 -24.90
N ASP A 273 11.63 -2.14 -24.65
CA ASP A 273 12.35 -0.98 -25.18
C ASP A 273 12.02 0.30 -24.38
N ASP A 274 12.72 1.39 -24.73
CA ASP A 274 12.59 2.70 -24.09
C ASP A 274 11.22 3.36 -24.31
N ILE A 275 10.53 3.06 -25.41
CA ILE A 275 9.19 3.61 -25.68
C ILE A 275 8.19 3.04 -24.67
N ILE A 276 8.28 1.73 -24.42
CA ILE A 276 7.47 1.09 -23.38
C ILE A 276 7.90 1.57 -21.99
N LEU A 277 9.19 1.79 -21.75
CA LEU A 277 9.68 2.36 -20.48
C LEU A 277 9.11 3.76 -20.21
N GLU A 278 9.08 4.65 -21.20
CA GLU A 278 8.49 5.98 -21.09
C GLU A 278 6.99 5.89 -20.75
N THR A 279 6.27 5.01 -21.44
CA THR A 279 4.84 4.76 -21.17
C THR A 279 4.63 4.26 -19.75
N ILE A 280 5.45 3.31 -19.29
CA ILE A 280 5.40 2.80 -17.92
C ILE A 280 5.69 3.92 -16.91
N ASN A 281 6.74 4.72 -17.11
CA ASN A 281 7.07 5.80 -16.18
C ASN A 281 5.98 6.88 -16.14
N LYS A 282 5.30 7.16 -17.26
CA LYS A 282 4.11 8.01 -17.29
C LYS A 282 2.97 7.41 -16.45
N ASN A 283 2.62 6.14 -16.68
CA ASN A 283 1.61 5.45 -15.88
C ASN A 283 1.94 5.49 -14.38
N ARG A 284 3.21 5.25 -14.04
CA ARG A 284 3.70 5.30 -12.65
C ARG A 284 3.51 6.69 -12.06
N ALA A 285 3.88 7.75 -12.77
CA ALA A 285 3.68 9.13 -12.32
C ALA A 285 2.18 9.45 -12.08
N ASP A 286 1.30 9.02 -12.97
CA ASP A 286 -0.16 9.28 -12.89
C ASP A 286 -0.81 8.74 -11.62
N ILE A 287 -0.23 7.70 -11.01
CA ILE A 287 -0.72 7.09 -9.76
C ILE A 287 0.12 7.46 -8.53
N GLY A 288 1.13 8.31 -8.66
CA GLY A 288 2.05 8.63 -7.55
C GLY A 288 3.04 7.50 -7.24
N LEU A 289 3.50 6.79 -8.25
CA LEU A 289 4.52 5.76 -8.14
C LEU A 289 5.85 6.28 -8.71
N ARG A 290 6.95 6.11 -7.97
CA ARG A 290 8.32 6.47 -8.40
C ARG A 290 8.65 5.92 -9.78
N SER A 291 9.54 6.55 -10.55
CA SER A 291 10.04 5.97 -11.81
C SER A 291 10.78 4.65 -11.59
N ILE A 292 11.00 3.88 -12.66
CA ILE A 292 11.83 2.67 -12.63
C ILE A 292 13.28 3.01 -12.27
N GLU A 293 13.81 4.09 -12.83
CA GLU A 293 15.16 4.57 -12.52
C GLU A 293 15.30 4.89 -11.03
N LEU A 294 14.39 5.67 -10.46
CA LEU A 294 14.43 6.00 -9.03
C LEU A 294 14.35 4.74 -8.17
N ARG A 295 13.50 3.77 -8.52
CA ARG A 295 13.47 2.48 -7.84
C ARG A 295 14.83 1.77 -7.90
N ASN A 296 15.44 1.70 -9.08
CA ASN A 296 16.70 0.98 -9.27
C ASN A 296 17.83 1.65 -8.48
N ASN A 297 17.85 2.99 -8.42
CA ASN A 297 18.80 3.74 -7.60
C ASN A 297 18.57 3.52 -6.10
N LEU A 298 17.32 3.42 -5.64
CA LEU A 298 17.03 3.07 -4.24
C LEU A 298 17.51 1.65 -3.90
N ILE A 299 17.44 0.69 -4.84
CA ILE A 299 18.02 -0.65 -4.64
C ILE A 299 19.54 -0.56 -4.46
N ASP A 300 20.22 0.30 -5.21
CA ASP A 300 21.66 0.53 -5.03
C ASP A 300 21.96 1.14 -3.66
N VAL A 301 21.12 2.07 -3.18
CA VAL A 301 21.24 2.62 -1.83
C VAL A 301 21.08 1.51 -0.78
N GLU A 302 20.05 0.66 -0.85
CA GLU A 302 19.88 -0.47 0.09
C GLU A 302 21.14 -1.36 0.11
N ASN A 303 21.65 -1.71 -1.07
CA ASN A 303 22.83 -2.59 -1.20
C ASN A 303 24.10 -1.94 -0.66
N LYS A 304 24.29 -0.64 -0.89
CA LYS A 304 25.49 0.09 -0.47
C LYS A 304 25.51 0.40 1.03
N THR A 305 24.34 0.73 1.60
CA THR A 305 24.24 1.28 2.95
C THR A 305 23.74 0.28 3.99
N GLY A 306 23.04 -0.77 3.55
CA GLY A 306 22.33 -1.69 4.45
C GLY A 306 21.01 -1.14 5.00
N ILE A 307 20.61 0.10 4.63
CA ILE A 307 19.32 0.69 5.02
C ILE A 307 18.19 -0.15 4.40
N ASN A 308 17.15 -0.45 5.19
CA ASN A 308 15.95 -1.10 4.67
C ASN A 308 14.94 -0.05 4.19
N LEU A 309 14.86 0.15 2.88
CA LEU A 309 13.93 1.11 2.28
C LEU A 309 12.54 0.49 2.03
N TYR A 310 12.30 -0.74 2.50
CA TYR A 310 11.03 -1.46 2.41
C TYR A 310 10.44 -1.46 0.99
N LEU A 311 11.32 -1.51 -0.02
CA LEU A 311 10.92 -1.57 -1.42
C LEU A 311 10.12 -2.87 -1.63
N PRO A 312 9.03 -2.86 -2.42
CA PRO A 312 8.33 -4.11 -2.75
C PRO A 312 9.28 -5.05 -3.49
N LYS A 313 9.53 -6.23 -2.92
CA LYS A 313 10.46 -7.26 -3.46
C LYS A 313 9.74 -8.50 -3.99
N GLY A 314 8.46 -8.70 -3.69
CA GLY A 314 7.75 -9.97 -3.94
C GLY A 314 7.71 -10.46 -5.39
N TRP A 315 7.72 -9.56 -6.38
CA TRP A 315 7.62 -9.92 -7.82
C TRP A 315 8.86 -9.53 -8.65
N GLN A 316 9.69 -8.62 -8.11
CA GLN A 316 10.95 -8.18 -8.71
C GLN A 316 11.99 -8.11 -7.59
N ASN A 317 12.81 -9.16 -7.50
CA ASN A 317 13.92 -9.23 -6.55
C ASN A 317 15.06 -8.35 -7.09
N GLY A 318 15.20 -7.14 -6.53
CA GLY A 318 16.24 -6.20 -6.95
C GLY A 318 15.76 -5.18 -7.97
N LYS A 319 16.66 -4.81 -8.89
CA LYS A 319 16.41 -3.84 -9.96
C LYS A 319 15.43 -4.41 -10.99
N ILE A 320 14.60 -3.54 -11.55
CA ILE A 320 13.79 -3.87 -12.73
C ILE A 320 14.70 -3.74 -13.96
N ILE A 321 14.77 -4.82 -14.74
CA ILE A 321 15.59 -4.92 -15.94
C ILE A 321 14.78 -4.42 -17.15
N ILE A 322 15.41 -3.56 -17.94
CA ILE A 322 14.93 -3.15 -19.26
C ILE A 322 15.65 -4.04 -20.27
N LYS A 323 14.92 -4.69 -21.18
CA LYS A 323 15.57 -5.47 -22.24
C LYS A 323 16.22 -4.49 -23.20
N GLU A 324 17.55 -4.48 -23.25
CA GLU A 324 18.28 -3.80 -24.31
C GLU A 324 18.05 -4.55 -25.63
N LYS A 325 17.91 -3.81 -26.74
CA LYS A 325 17.74 -4.38 -28.08
C LYS A 325 19.05 -4.93 -28.63
#